data_AF-A0A6N4AKI2-F1
#
_entry.id   AF-A0A6N4AKI2-F1
#
_cell.length_a   1.000
_cell.length_b   1.000
_cell.length_c   1.000
_cell.angle_alpha   90.00
_cell.angle_beta   90.00
_cell.angle_gamma   90.00
#
_symmetry.space_group_name_H-M   'P 1'
#
loop_
_entity.id
_entity.type
_entity.pdbx_description
1 polymer ?
#
loop_
_entity_poly.entity_id
_entity_poly.type
_entity_poly.pdbx_seq_one_letter_code
_entity_poly.pdbx_strand_id
1 'polypeptide(L)'
;MDIREKLTAELTDAKLGKYETEVKNAVLRTICKFCEQNTEFKQAIEQSSKSFADCLKATVKGAGASLEDLEVYKRAVAFYFPGADIKCTMTLDLGDGGFSNSKTSTEADSGKLQLDLDSLLDF
;
A
#
# COMPACT_ATOMS: atom_id res chain seq x y z
N MET A 1 10.06 -11.64 -18.23
CA MET A 1 10.37 -10.20 -18.09
C MET A 1 10.24 -9.89 -16.62
N ASP A 2 11.19 -9.17 -16.03
CA ASP A 2 11.04 -8.75 -14.64
C ASP A 2 9.89 -7.73 -14.52
N ILE A 3 9.11 -7.77 -13.44
CA ILE A 3 7.94 -6.88 -13.30
C ILE A 3 8.37 -5.41 -13.24
N ARG A 4 9.54 -5.13 -12.67
CA ARG A 4 10.10 -3.78 -12.60
C ARG A 4 10.48 -3.29 -14.00
N GLU A 5 11.11 -4.15 -14.80
CA GLU A 5 11.43 -3.84 -16.20
C GLU A 5 10.16 -3.52 -17.00
N LYS A 6 9.09 -4.33 -16.85
CA LYS A 6 7.81 -4.07 -17.50
C LYS A 6 7.26 -2.69 -17.13
N LEU A 7 7.11 -2.42 -15.83
CA LEU A 7 6.50 -1.17 -15.36
C LEU A 7 7.36 0.06 -15.66
N THR A 8 8.69 -0.07 -15.66
CA THR A 8 9.58 1.05 -16.02
C THR A 8 9.59 1.32 -17.53
N ALA A 9 9.55 0.28 -18.37
CA ALA A 9 9.46 0.44 -19.82
C ALA A 9 8.17 1.16 -20.23
N GLU A 10 7.05 0.86 -19.57
CA GLU A 10 5.75 1.53 -19.78
C GLU A 10 5.77 3.05 -19.49
N LEU A 11 6.78 3.55 -18.78
CA LEU A 11 6.90 4.96 -18.41
C LEU A 11 7.78 5.78 -19.36
N THR A 12 8.50 5.15 -20.28
CA THR A 12 9.55 5.81 -21.09
C THR A 12 8.98 6.99 -21.90
N ASP A 13 7.77 6.85 -22.45
CA ASP A 13 7.09 7.87 -23.24
C ASP A 13 5.90 8.51 -22.49
N ALA A 14 5.68 8.13 -21.24
CA ALA A 14 4.54 8.59 -20.46
C ALA A 14 4.78 10.00 -19.91
N LYS A 15 3.89 10.94 -20.27
CA LYS A 15 3.84 12.25 -19.62
C LYS A 15 3.15 12.12 -18.26
N LEU A 16 3.96 12.21 -17.20
CA LEU A 16 3.48 12.22 -15.83
C LEU A 16 3.28 13.64 -15.29
N GLY A 17 2.21 13.82 -14.52
CA GLY A 17 1.99 15.03 -13.72
C GLY A 17 2.94 15.13 -12.51
N LYS A 18 2.86 16.24 -11.78
CA LYS A 18 3.64 16.47 -10.55
C LYS A 18 3.40 15.34 -9.52
N TYR A 19 2.14 15.10 -9.16
CA TYR A 19 1.78 14.11 -8.14
C TYR A 19 2.16 12.68 -8.54
N GLU A 20 1.92 12.31 -9.80
CA GLU A 20 2.33 11.02 -10.36
C GLU A 20 3.84 10.82 -10.24
N THR A 21 4.62 11.86 -10.55
CA THR A 21 6.08 11.83 -10.46
C THR A 21 6.57 11.66 -9.04
N GLU A 22 5.93 12.31 -8.06
CA GLU A 22 6.27 12.20 -6.64
C GLU A 22 6.05 10.78 -6.11
N VAL A 23 4.91 10.15 -6.42
CA VAL A 23 4.59 8.80 -5.90
C VAL A 23 5.22 7.67 -6.72
N LYS A 24 5.65 7.92 -7.95
CA LYS A 24 6.14 6.91 -8.93
C LYS A 24 7.07 5.86 -8.34
N ASN A 25 8.16 6.31 -7.72
CA ASN A 25 9.20 5.41 -7.22
C ASN A 25 8.74 4.63 -5.98
N ALA A 26 7.88 5.22 -5.15
CA ALA A 26 7.31 4.55 -4.00
C ALA A 26 6.33 3.46 -4.43
N VAL A 27 5.39 3.79 -5.32
CA VAL A 27 4.42 2.85 -5.89
C VAL A 27 5.12 1.70 -6.63
N LEU A 28 6.11 1.99 -7.47
CA LEU A 28 6.86 0.96 -8.21
C LEU A 28 7.50 -0.06 -7.25
N ARG A 29 8.22 0.44 -6.23
CA ARG A 29 8.88 -0.44 -5.25
C ARG A 29 7.87 -1.29 -4.48
N THR A 30 6.76 -0.70 -4.07
CA THR A 30 5.70 -1.40 -3.33
C THR A 30 5.04 -2.49 -4.19
N ILE A 31 4.71 -2.19 -5.45
CA ILE A 31 4.15 -3.17 -6.38
C ILE A 31 5.12 -4.32 -6.61
N CYS A 32 6.41 -4.04 -6.87
CA CYS A 32 7.42 -5.09 -7.03
C CYS A 32 7.47 -6.03 -5.83
N LYS A 33 7.47 -5.48 -4.60
CA LYS A 33 7.45 -6.28 -3.36
C LYS A 33 6.19 -7.13 -3.25
N PHE A 34 5.01 -6.61 -3.60
CA PHE A 34 3.78 -7.41 -3.56
C PHE A 34 3.76 -8.51 -4.63
N CYS A 35 4.35 -8.27 -5.80
CA CYS A 35 4.53 -9.31 -6.81
C CYS A 35 5.48 -10.43 -6.37
N GLU A 36 6.44 -10.14 -5.49
CA GLU A 36 7.30 -11.15 -4.85
C GLU A 36 6.53 -11.94 -3.77
N GLN A 37 5.60 -11.30 -3.06
CA GLN A 37 4.80 -11.90 -1.99
C GLN A 37 3.61 -12.72 -2.49
N ASN A 38 3.01 -12.33 -3.62
CA ASN A 38 1.80 -12.94 -4.15
C ASN A 38 1.88 -13.11 -5.67
N THR A 39 1.92 -14.37 -6.11
CA THR A 39 2.03 -14.73 -7.53
C THR A 39 0.77 -14.42 -8.33
N GLU A 40 -0.42 -14.47 -7.73
CA GLU A 40 -1.68 -14.11 -8.40
C GLU A 40 -1.73 -12.61 -8.69
N PHE A 41 -1.28 -11.78 -7.75
CA PHE A 41 -1.16 -10.33 -7.96
C PHE A 41 -0.17 -10.03 -9.09
N LYS A 42 1.00 -10.69 -9.09
CA LYS A 42 1.96 -10.56 -10.20
C LYS A 42 1.33 -10.92 -11.55
N GLN A 43 0.62 -12.04 -11.63
CA GLN A 43 -0.06 -12.46 -12.86
C GLN A 43 -1.12 -11.43 -13.30
N ALA A 44 -1.87 -10.85 -12.37
CA ALA A 44 -2.86 -9.82 -12.69
C ALA A 44 -2.21 -8.60 -13.36
N ILE A 45 -1.01 -8.19 -12.96
CA ILE A 45 -0.27 -7.10 -13.62
C ILE A 45 0.29 -7.56 -14.98
N GLU A 46 0.85 -8.77 -15.06
CA GLU A 46 1.42 -9.29 -16.30
C GLU A 46 0.37 -9.42 -17.41
N GLN A 47 -0.84 -9.86 -17.07
CA GLN A 47 -1.97 -10.07 -17.99
C GLN A 47 -2.84 -8.83 -18.18
N SER A 48 -2.65 -7.80 -17.35
CA SER A 48 -3.38 -6.53 -17.48
C SER A 48 -3.01 -5.78 -18.75
N SER A 49 -4.01 -5.23 -19.43
CA SER A 49 -3.85 -4.26 -20.52
C SER A 49 -3.65 -2.83 -20.04
N LYS A 50 -3.76 -2.57 -18.73
CA LYS A 50 -3.60 -1.26 -18.11
C LYS A 50 -2.11 -0.91 -17.94
N SER A 51 -1.75 0.33 -18.24
CA SER A 51 -0.39 0.83 -18.08
C SER A 51 -0.07 1.29 -16.65
N PHE A 52 1.21 1.31 -16.31
CA PHE A 52 1.68 1.85 -15.04
C PHE A 52 1.45 3.36 -14.93
N ALA A 53 1.53 4.10 -16.04
CA ALA A 53 1.19 5.52 -16.06
C ALA A 53 -0.29 5.76 -15.66
N ASP A 54 -1.21 4.93 -16.13
CA ASP A 54 -2.62 5.01 -15.75
C ASP A 54 -2.86 4.61 -14.30
N CYS A 55 -2.08 3.64 -13.79
CA CYS A 55 -2.08 3.29 -12.37
C CYS A 55 -1.70 4.50 -11.50
N LEU A 56 -0.62 5.20 -11.84
CA LEU A 56 -0.18 6.39 -11.11
C LEU A 56 -1.23 7.51 -11.16
N LYS A 57 -1.81 7.77 -12.34
CA LYS A 57 -2.91 8.74 -12.51
C LYS A 57 -4.11 8.40 -11.65
N ALA A 58 -4.54 7.13 -11.65
CA ALA A 58 -5.65 6.67 -10.83
C ALA A 58 -5.34 6.78 -9.33
N THR A 59 -4.09 6.49 -8.94
CA THR A 59 -3.62 6.54 -7.56
C THR A 59 -3.74 7.95 -6.97
N VAL A 60 -3.27 8.96 -7.70
CA VAL A 60 -3.29 10.36 -7.23
C VAL A 60 -4.56 11.11 -7.60
N LYS A 61 -5.52 10.46 -8.27
CA LYS A 61 -6.77 11.10 -8.70
C LYS A 61 -7.54 11.62 -7.49
N GLY A 62 -7.89 12.90 -7.53
CA GLY A 62 -8.62 13.56 -6.44
C GLY A 62 -7.77 13.77 -5.18
N ALA A 63 -6.44 13.62 -5.24
CA ALA A 63 -5.57 14.03 -4.16
C ALA A 63 -5.72 15.55 -3.92
N GLY A 64 -5.89 15.93 -2.66
CA GLY A 64 -5.95 17.33 -2.24
C GLY A 64 -4.54 17.90 -2.04
N ALA A 65 -4.32 18.60 -0.93
CA ALA A 65 -3.00 19.07 -0.56
C ALA A 65 -2.04 17.93 -0.15
N SER A 66 -2.58 16.81 0.33
CA SER A 66 -1.84 15.63 0.78
C SER A 66 -2.61 14.35 0.46
N LEU A 67 -1.89 13.24 0.40
CA LEU A 67 -2.43 11.88 0.29
C LEU A 67 -1.56 10.97 1.16
N GLU A 68 -2.19 10.10 1.95
CA GLU A 68 -1.48 9.19 2.83
C GLU A 68 -0.78 8.08 2.03
N ASP A 69 0.44 7.71 2.43
CA ASP A 69 1.23 6.68 1.76
C ASP A 69 0.46 5.35 1.66
N LEU A 70 -0.25 4.94 2.72
CA LEU A 70 -1.00 3.70 2.70
C LEU A 70 -2.15 3.74 1.67
N GLU A 71 -2.85 4.87 1.57
CA GLU A 71 -3.92 5.08 0.61
C GLU A 71 -3.38 5.08 -0.84
N VAL A 72 -2.21 5.69 -1.06
CA VAL A 72 -1.48 5.62 -2.35
C VAL A 72 -1.28 4.16 -2.75
N TYR A 73 -0.75 3.33 -1.85
CA TYR A 73 -0.48 1.93 -2.17
C TYR A 73 -1.76 1.12 -2.37
N LYS A 74 -2.79 1.34 -1.54
CA LYS A 74 -4.09 0.64 -1.66
C LYS A 74 -4.74 0.89 -3.02
N ARG A 75 -4.76 2.16 -3.47
CA ARG A 75 -5.28 2.52 -4.79
C ARG A 75 -4.49 1.87 -5.91
N ALA A 76 -3.15 1.85 -5.79
CA ALA A 76 -2.29 1.25 -6.79
C ALA A 76 -2.51 -0.28 -6.94
N VAL A 77 -2.66 -1.02 -5.84
CA VAL A 77 -2.94 -2.46 -5.92
C VAL A 77 -4.36 -2.74 -6.42
N ALA A 78 -5.35 -1.97 -5.95
CA ALA A 78 -6.75 -2.09 -6.37
C ALA A 78 -6.93 -1.78 -7.87
N PHE A 79 -6.05 -0.95 -8.45
CA PHE A 79 -6.06 -0.66 -9.88
C PHE A 79 -5.81 -1.91 -10.73
N TYR A 80 -4.92 -2.79 -10.32
CA TYR A 80 -4.61 -4.02 -11.04
C TYR A 80 -5.54 -5.17 -10.65
N PHE A 81 -5.89 -5.27 -9.37
CA PHE A 81 -6.75 -6.34 -8.86
C PHE A 81 -7.91 -5.73 -8.05
N PRO A 82 -9.10 -5.58 -8.66
CA PRO A 82 -10.26 -5.05 -7.95
C PRO A 82 -10.57 -5.89 -6.71
N GLY A 83 -10.62 -5.25 -5.54
CA GLY A 83 -10.81 -5.92 -4.25
C GLY A 83 -9.53 -6.27 -3.49
N ALA A 84 -8.34 -6.03 -4.07
CA ALA A 84 -7.10 -6.08 -3.31
C ALA A 84 -7.04 -4.99 -2.24
N ASP A 85 -6.51 -5.34 -1.08
CA ASP A 85 -6.29 -4.43 0.04
C ASP A 85 -4.93 -4.71 0.68
N ILE A 86 -4.41 -3.72 1.42
CA ILE A 86 -3.13 -3.80 2.11
C ILE A 86 -3.40 -3.84 3.62
N LYS A 87 -2.95 -4.92 4.25
CA LYS A 87 -2.89 -5.03 5.71
C LYS A 87 -1.54 -4.50 6.19
N CYS A 88 -1.57 -3.47 7.03
CA CYS A 88 -0.40 -2.93 7.69
C CYS A 88 -0.54 -3.13 9.19
N THR A 89 0.52 -3.57 9.85
CA THR A 89 0.60 -3.64 11.32
C THR A 89 1.57 -2.56 11.77
N MET A 90 1.08 -1.64 12.61
CA MET A 90 1.89 -0.58 13.19
C MET A 90 1.86 -0.73 14.71
N THR A 91 3.04 -0.75 15.33
CA THR A 91 3.17 -0.92 16.78
C THR A 91 4.12 0.13 17.32
N LEU A 92 3.74 0.77 18.43
CA LEU A 92 4.53 1.78 19.13
C LEU A 92 5.38 1.10 20.20
N ASP A 93 6.70 1.31 20.15
CA ASP A 93 7.64 0.86 21.18
C ASP A 93 8.11 2.07 22.00
N LEU A 94 8.00 1.99 23.33
CA LEU A 94 8.45 3.03 24.26
C LEU A 94 9.78 2.69 24.95
N GLY A 95 10.42 1.57 24.59
CA GLY A 95 11.77 1.22 25.03
C GLY A 95 11.88 0.67 26.44
N ASP A 96 10.77 0.35 27.11
CA ASP A 96 10.71 -0.24 28.45
C ASP A 96 10.62 -1.78 28.45
N GLY A 97 10.66 -2.41 27.26
CA GLY A 97 10.46 -3.85 27.08
C GLY A 97 9.14 -4.21 26.40
N GLY A 98 8.44 -3.23 25.81
CA GLY A 98 7.14 -3.29 25.12
C GLY A 98 6.94 -4.23 23.91
N PHE A 99 7.66 -5.36 23.84
CA PHE A 99 7.29 -6.54 23.06
C PHE A 99 7.54 -7.87 23.77
N SER A 100 8.07 -7.85 25.00
CA SER A 100 8.26 -9.05 25.81
C SER A 100 7.01 -9.33 26.64
N ASN A 101 5.90 -9.65 25.98
CA ASN A 101 4.90 -10.52 26.61
C ASN A 101 4.41 -11.61 25.65
N SER A 102 5.26 -12.63 25.62
CA SER A 102 4.93 -14.05 25.49
C SER A 102 4.77 -14.67 24.10
N LYS A 103 5.38 -15.85 24.02
CA LYS A 103 5.27 -16.86 22.99
C LYS A 103 3.80 -17.17 22.67
N THR A 104 3.51 -17.39 21.39
CA THR A 104 2.42 -18.23 20.88
C THR A 104 1.05 -18.03 21.51
N SER A 105 0.16 -17.30 20.82
CA SER A 105 -1.28 -17.42 21.06
C SER A 105 -1.98 -17.66 19.72
N THR A 106 -2.23 -18.94 19.47
CA THR A 106 -3.31 -19.42 18.62
C THR A 106 -4.62 -18.71 19.00
N GLU A 107 -5.37 -18.30 17.97
CA GLU A 107 -6.82 -18.02 17.92
C GLU A 107 -7.48 -17.31 19.13
N ALA A 108 -8.06 -16.14 18.83
CA ALA A 108 -9.06 -15.42 19.62
C ALA A 108 -8.59 -14.81 20.96
N ASP A 109 -7.80 -13.74 20.92
CA ASP A 109 -8.01 -12.63 21.84
C ASP A 109 -7.41 -11.32 21.29
N SER A 110 -8.20 -10.27 21.39
CA SER A 110 -8.08 -9.01 20.68
C SER A 110 -7.19 -8.03 21.43
N GLY A 111 -5.92 -7.96 21.06
CA GLY A 111 -5.05 -6.79 21.29
C GLY A 111 -5.45 -5.56 20.44
N LYS A 112 -6.75 -5.33 20.25
CA LYS A 112 -7.29 -4.14 19.59
C LYS A 112 -7.42 -3.07 20.68
N LEU A 113 -6.61 -2.02 20.61
CA LEU A 113 -6.91 -0.78 21.31
C LEU A 113 -8.14 -0.17 20.62
N GLN A 114 -9.33 -0.38 21.18
CA GLN A 114 -10.52 0.40 20.83
C GLN A 114 -10.45 1.70 21.60
N LEU A 115 -10.23 2.81 20.89
CA LEU A 115 -10.34 4.15 21.47
C LEU A 115 -11.81 4.57 21.32
N ASP A 116 -12.56 4.46 22.41
CA ASP A 116 -13.92 5.02 22.49
C ASP A 116 -13.84 6.53 22.72
N LEU A 117 -14.48 7.31 21.85
CA LEU A 117 -14.50 8.78 21.90
C LEU A 117 -15.12 9.32 23.21
N ASP A 118 -16.00 8.55 23.85
CA ASP A 118 -16.59 8.91 25.14
C ASP A 118 -15.54 8.98 26.27
N SER A 119 -14.41 8.27 26.14
CA SER A 119 -13.33 8.30 27.14
C SER A 119 -12.44 9.55 27.03
N LEU A 120 -12.62 10.37 25.99
CA LEU A 120 -11.82 11.58 25.71
C LEU A 120 -12.55 12.89 26.06
N LEU A 121 -13.80 12.82 26.52
CA LEU A 121 -14.65 13.99 26.78
C LEU A 121 -14.91 14.28 28.27
N ASP A 122 -14.32 13.52 29.19
CA ASP A 122 -14.36 13.84 30.62
C ASP A 122 -13.34 14.94 30.96
N PHE A 123 -13.81 16.20 30.92
CA PHE A 123 -13.14 17.41 31.44
C PHE A 123 -13.63 17.76 32.85
#